data_AF-A0A9P6P5Z7-F1
#
_entry.id   AF-A0A9P6P5Z7-F1
#
_cell.length_a   1.000
_cell.length_b   1.000
_cell.length_c   1.000
_cell.angle_alpha   90.00
_cell.angle_beta   90.00
_cell.angle_gamma   90.00
#
_symmetry.space_group_name_H-M   'P 1'
#
loop_
_entity.id
_entity.type
_entity.pdbx_description
1 polymer ?
#
loop_
_entity_poly.entity_id
_entity_poly.type
_entity_poly.pdbx_seq_one_letter_code
_entity_poly.pdbx_strand_id
1 'polypeptide(L)'
;MQIDRTLRKDNSVEPPILFWVIHGGHPELNEDDADKTVFVCPSCPNYFSKLEELDCHVPEHFEILSKDSGAASEHNEDEDEAEDVDVTLPIDELMPSKPPLHFESTAIRHNETRTYSDATLSAMGAMDLPDDEKQKKLLIAELADLHPMAIFDKNNREHNMLGHSATISSLLASQFGYQAPAFKAITPMKRSHFQMLDAGDQRPAASILSHLIANSHLTCISATDYTEMDENIATILNIDWTRRPWMRVVCARAMEGQILVNRREGLLVNCAEVYSRYPTLDVHHEQTKIKRYQSLNTTLPHPTTKYPNVELFIVEKDNSLKLELGTKTMNVLITSSIRIDKNQPPGGWLPVGPSSTNGFSVSKDTIIFIRRSFIEWYGDLRQQGFNDLSIRELYPFDEYAQLRQVRSKFHRTTTYLLSRSCSIFANDLCSRPVTIWTLADHNTGTNKDSDAKIASQLFRAVAAPVWEQGENAILSRHCVNDQQKKCKTNGKVWNIMDEILRLFNDSSTIDIIGNEQLDRPLTNLANEISPSLITANAEVTRTICQIFTM
;
A
#
# COMPACT_ATOMS: atom_id res chain seq x y z
N MET A 1 -5.92 -24.98 -25.40
CA MET A 1 -4.65 -24.31 -25.74
C MET A 1 -3.80 -24.29 -24.47
N GLN A 2 -2.79 -25.14 -24.41
CA GLN A 2 -1.84 -25.16 -23.30
C GLN A 2 -0.64 -24.31 -23.71
N ILE A 3 -0.28 -23.33 -22.88
CA ILE A 3 0.82 -22.41 -23.13
C ILE A 3 1.91 -22.71 -22.11
N ASP A 4 3.04 -23.25 -22.57
CA ASP A 4 4.18 -23.54 -21.71
C ASP A 4 5.30 -22.52 -21.91
N ARG A 5 5.91 -22.12 -20.79
CA ARG A 5 6.97 -21.11 -20.72
C ARG A 5 8.31 -21.82 -20.54
N THR A 6 9.11 -21.87 -21.60
CA THR A 6 10.37 -22.64 -21.61
C THR A 6 11.58 -21.72 -21.57
N LEU A 7 12.52 -22.00 -20.67
CA LEU A 7 13.79 -21.26 -20.50
C LEU A 7 14.95 -22.12 -21.03
N ARG A 8 15.68 -21.62 -22.03
CA ARG A 8 16.92 -22.25 -22.49
C ARG A 8 18.08 -21.75 -21.61
N LYS A 9 18.81 -22.68 -20.99
CA LYS A 9 20.13 -22.42 -20.38
C LYS A 9 21.19 -22.85 -21.37
N ASP A 10 21.82 -21.91 -22.05
CA ASP A 10 23.09 -22.16 -22.73
C ASP A 10 24.24 -21.48 -21.96
N ASN A 11 25.42 -22.11 -21.98
CA ASN A 11 26.62 -21.67 -21.26
C ASN A 11 27.36 -20.50 -21.96
N SER A 12 26.65 -19.64 -22.70
CA SER A 12 27.20 -18.42 -23.31
C SER A 12 26.68 -17.16 -22.60
N VAL A 13 27.46 -16.07 -22.69
CA VAL A 13 27.30 -14.81 -21.95
C VAL A 13 26.18 -13.93 -22.54
N GLU A 14 25.04 -14.51 -22.89
CA GLU A 14 23.87 -13.77 -23.41
C GLU A 14 22.63 -13.95 -22.51
N PRO A 15 21.75 -12.95 -22.42
CA PRO A 15 20.57 -13.01 -21.57
C PRO A 15 19.60 -14.11 -22.06
N PRO A 16 18.89 -14.79 -21.14
CA PRO A 16 17.96 -15.85 -21.51
C PRO A 16 16.79 -15.27 -22.32
N ILE A 17 16.57 -15.81 -23.52
CA ILE A 17 15.45 -15.42 -24.37
C ILE A 17 14.21 -16.24 -23.95
N LEU A 18 13.08 -15.53 -23.83
CA LEU A 18 11.79 -16.07 -23.40
C LEU A 18 10.89 -16.29 -24.60
N PHE A 19 10.43 -17.53 -24.79
CA PHE A 19 9.49 -17.88 -25.86
C PHE A 19 8.29 -18.64 -25.32
N TRP A 20 7.20 -18.60 -26.08
CA TRP A 20 5.95 -19.27 -25.78
C TRP A 20 5.79 -20.46 -26.71
N VAL A 21 5.51 -21.64 -26.15
CA VAL A 21 5.14 -22.83 -26.92
C VAL A 21 3.64 -23.03 -26.77
N ILE A 22 2.93 -23.04 -27.90
CA ILE A 22 1.49 -23.27 -27.93
C ILE A 22 1.23 -24.70 -28.38
N HIS A 23 0.55 -25.48 -27.53
CA HIS A 23 0.04 -26.80 -27.87
C HIS A 23 -1.48 -26.75 -28.13
N GLY A 24 -1.87 -27.18 -29.34
CA GLY A 24 -3.26 -27.27 -29.80
C GLY A 24 -3.62 -26.24 -30.87
N GLY A 25 -4.50 -26.65 -31.80
CA GLY A 25 -4.84 -25.95 -33.05
C GLY A 25 -5.19 -24.47 -32.89
N HIS A 26 -4.50 -23.63 -33.66
CA HIS A 26 -4.79 -22.22 -33.84
C HIS A 26 -5.91 -22.04 -34.88
N PRO A 27 -6.82 -21.05 -34.74
CA PRO A 27 -7.99 -20.87 -35.61
C PRO A 27 -7.71 -20.59 -37.11
N GLU A 28 -6.45 -20.52 -37.53
CA GLU A 28 -6.04 -20.35 -38.93
C GLU A 28 -5.39 -21.60 -39.55
N LEU A 29 -5.31 -22.71 -38.80
CA LEU A 29 -4.76 -23.98 -39.28
C LEU A 29 -5.90 -24.97 -39.58
N ASN A 30 -5.86 -25.63 -40.74
CA ASN A 30 -6.84 -26.64 -41.16
C ASN A 30 -6.95 -27.78 -40.12
N GLU A 31 -8.16 -28.38 -40.00
CA GLU A 31 -8.49 -29.43 -39.02
C GLU A 31 -7.60 -30.69 -39.07
N ASP A 32 -6.80 -30.88 -40.12
CA ASP A 32 -5.88 -32.02 -40.25
C ASP A 32 -4.53 -31.85 -39.52
N ASP A 33 -4.27 -30.70 -38.86
CA ASP A 33 -2.96 -30.35 -38.27
C ASP A 33 -2.95 -30.20 -36.73
N ALA A 34 -3.81 -30.93 -36.02
CA ALA A 34 -4.02 -30.80 -34.57
C ALA A 34 -2.78 -31.06 -33.68
N ASP A 35 -1.71 -31.67 -34.21
CA ASP A 35 -0.50 -32.06 -33.47
C ASP A 35 0.77 -31.22 -33.80
N LYS A 36 0.65 -30.14 -34.58
CA LYS A 36 1.83 -29.32 -34.92
C LYS A 36 2.14 -28.28 -33.84
N THR A 37 3.35 -28.35 -33.27
CA THR A 37 3.91 -27.32 -32.40
C THR A 37 4.26 -26.08 -33.23
N VAL A 38 3.80 -24.90 -32.80
CA VAL A 38 4.08 -23.62 -33.46
C VAL A 38 4.81 -22.70 -32.46
N PHE A 39 5.83 -22.00 -32.93
CA PHE A 39 6.60 -21.03 -32.16
C PHE A 39 6.17 -19.62 -32.53
N VAL A 40 6.02 -18.73 -31.54
CA VAL A 40 5.49 -17.37 -31.76
C VAL A 40 6.53 -16.34 -31.33
N CYS A 41 6.77 -15.33 -32.18
CA CYS A 41 7.61 -14.20 -31.80
C CYS A 41 6.85 -13.28 -30.82
N PRO A 42 7.42 -12.91 -29.67
CA PRO A 42 6.75 -12.00 -28.74
C PRO A 42 6.73 -10.54 -29.22
N SER A 43 7.53 -10.21 -30.23
CA SER A 43 7.74 -8.83 -30.69
C SER A 43 6.93 -8.47 -31.96
N CYS A 44 6.31 -9.45 -32.63
CA CYS A 44 5.55 -9.24 -33.86
C CYS A 44 4.55 -10.39 -34.10
N PRO A 45 3.60 -10.26 -35.05
CA PRO A 45 2.58 -11.27 -35.30
C PRO A 45 3.07 -12.48 -36.13
N ASN A 46 4.39 -12.74 -36.19
CA ASN A 46 4.95 -13.85 -36.97
C ASN A 46 4.97 -15.16 -36.17
N TYR A 47 4.67 -16.26 -36.86
CA TYR A 47 4.68 -17.62 -36.33
C TYR A 47 5.61 -18.49 -37.15
N PHE A 48 6.22 -19.48 -36.49
CA PHE A 48 7.25 -20.32 -37.08
C PHE A 48 6.95 -21.79 -36.82
N SER A 49 7.19 -22.61 -37.84
CA SER A 49 6.97 -24.07 -37.76
C SER A 49 8.13 -24.79 -37.08
N LYS A 50 9.29 -24.13 -37.02
CA LYS A 50 10.53 -24.64 -36.44
C LYS A 50 11.18 -23.57 -35.57
N LEU A 51 11.88 -24.00 -34.52
CA LEU A 51 12.55 -23.08 -33.60
C LEU A 51 13.69 -22.34 -34.29
N GLU A 52 14.39 -22.97 -35.22
CA GLU A 52 15.51 -22.37 -35.96
C GLU A 52 15.05 -21.17 -36.81
N GLU A 53 13.81 -21.18 -37.30
CA GLU A 53 13.23 -20.07 -38.08
C GLU A 53 12.94 -18.87 -37.16
N LEU A 54 12.45 -19.12 -35.94
CA LEU A 54 12.28 -18.08 -34.92
C LEU A 54 13.64 -17.52 -34.47
N ASP A 55 14.64 -18.38 -34.25
CA ASP A 55 16.00 -17.96 -33.87
C ASP A 55 16.64 -17.08 -34.96
N CYS A 56 16.39 -17.35 -36.24
CA CYS A 56 16.85 -16.48 -37.33
C CYS A 56 16.11 -15.13 -37.38
N HIS A 57 14.85 -15.10 -36.95
CA HIS A 57 14.01 -13.91 -37.01
C HIS A 57 14.23 -12.93 -35.84
N VAL A 58 14.50 -13.44 -34.63
CA VAL A 58 14.66 -12.60 -33.42
C VAL A 58 15.73 -11.50 -33.56
N PRO A 59 16.91 -11.74 -34.17
CA PRO A 59 17.92 -10.70 -34.40
C PRO A 59 17.44 -9.52 -35.27
N GLU A 60 16.46 -9.71 -36.15
CA GLU A 60 15.92 -8.64 -37.01
C GLU A 60 15.24 -7.53 -36.19
N HIS A 61 14.72 -7.86 -34.99
CA HIS A 61 14.16 -6.86 -34.06
C HIS A 61 15.23 -6.04 -33.34
N PHE A 62 16.45 -6.56 -33.25
CA PHE A 62 17.57 -5.88 -32.58
C PHE A 62 18.33 -4.93 -33.53
N GLU A 63 18.41 -5.24 -34.82
CA GLU A 63 19.06 -4.38 -35.81
C GLU A 63 18.25 -3.13 -36.22
N ILE A 64 16.95 -3.11 -35.95
CA ILE A 64 16.11 -1.92 -36.18
C ILE A 64 16.40 -0.83 -35.13
N LEU A 65 16.91 -1.19 -33.95
CA LEU A 65 17.25 -0.24 -32.88
C LEU A 65 18.67 0.34 -32.98
N SER A 66 19.52 -0.16 -33.89
CA SER A 66 20.93 0.26 -34.00
C SER A 66 21.23 1.19 -35.18
N LYS A 67 20.23 1.53 -36.02
CA LYS A 67 20.44 2.40 -37.19
C LYS A 67 20.21 3.90 -36.98
N ASP A 68 19.70 4.32 -35.82
CA ASP A 68 19.60 5.74 -35.46
C ASP A 68 20.59 6.11 -34.35
N SER A 69 21.90 6.07 -34.66
CA SER A 69 22.88 6.85 -33.91
C SER A 69 24.12 7.14 -34.76
N GLY A 70 24.11 8.30 -35.40
CA GLY A 70 25.23 8.75 -36.21
C GLY A 70 25.19 10.23 -36.55
N ALA A 71 25.33 11.12 -35.55
CA ALA A 71 26.06 12.41 -35.64
C ALA A 71 26.01 13.18 -34.29
N ALA A 72 27.12 13.87 -33.98
CA ALA A 72 27.40 14.73 -32.82
C ALA A 72 26.32 15.81 -32.55
N SER A 73 26.17 16.45 -31.38
CA SER A 73 27.18 17.11 -30.53
C SER A 73 26.66 17.41 -29.11
N GLU A 74 27.57 17.90 -28.27
CA GLU A 74 27.39 18.41 -26.91
C GLU A 74 26.28 19.48 -26.75
N HIS A 75 25.78 19.54 -25.51
CA HIS A 75 24.96 20.56 -24.84
C HIS A 75 23.43 20.39 -24.70
N ASN A 76 23.07 20.42 -23.41
CA ASN A 76 21.90 20.98 -22.73
C ASN A 76 20.69 20.11 -22.41
N GLU A 77 20.28 20.34 -21.16
CA GLU A 77 19.00 20.10 -20.50
C GLU A 77 17.84 20.27 -21.48
N ASP A 78 16.85 19.37 -21.42
CA ASP A 78 15.45 19.77 -21.49
C ASP A 78 14.54 18.66 -20.94
N GLU A 79 13.55 19.13 -20.20
CA GLU A 79 12.45 18.41 -19.60
C GLU A 79 11.40 18.17 -20.69
N ASP A 80 11.00 16.92 -20.90
CA ASP A 80 9.91 16.62 -21.82
C ASP A 80 8.56 17.03 -21.21
N GLU A 81 8.02 18.13 -21.75
CA GLU A 81 6.63 18.57 -21.66
C GLU A 81 5.70 17.42 -22.09
N ALA A 82 4.71 17.10 -21.26
CA ALA A 82 3.57 16.29 -21.67
C ALA A 82 2.46 17.22 -22.16
N GLU A 83 2.18 17.19 -23.46
CA GLU A 83 1.05 17.91 -24.06
C GLU A 83 -0.29 17.41 -23.49
N ASP A 84 -1.09 18.35 -22.98
CA ASP A 84 -2.48 18.14 -22.58
C ASP A 84 -3.35 17.92 -23.83
N VAL A 85 -3.89 16.71 -23.98
CA VAL A 85 -4.95 16.43 -24.98
C VAL A 85 -6.30 16.46 -24.26
N ASP A 86 -7.04 17.56 -24.45
CA ASP A 86 -8.40 17.73 -23.99
C ASP A 86 -9.36 16.92 -24.87
N VAL A 87 -9.98 15.88 -24.30
CA VAL A 87 -11.01 15.07 -24.96
C VAL A 87 -12.26 15.05 -24.09
N THR A 88 -13.15 16.02 -24.31
CA THR A 88 -14.56 15.91 -23.88
C THR A 88 -15.30 14.89 -24.75
N LEU A 89 -15.76 13.79 -24.15
CA LEU A 89 -16.75 12.90 -24.76
C LEU A 89 -18.09 12.96 -23.99
N PRO A 90 -19.23 12.92 -24.71
CA PRO A 90 -20.55 13.02 -24.11
C PRO A 90 -20.92 11.73 -23.36
N ILE A 91 -21.60 11.92 -22.23
CA ILE A 91 -22.12 10.88 -21.35
C ILE A 91 -23.45 10.38 -21.92
N ASP A 92 -23.50 9.10 -22.32
CA ASP A 92 -24.75 8.36 -22.43
C ASP A 92 -24.80 7.24 -21.38
N GLU A 93 -25.90 7.21 -20.62
CA GLU A 93 -26.24 6.19 -19.63
C GLU A 93 -26.54 4.85 -20.31
N LEU A 94 -25.71 3.84 -20.04
CA LEU A 94 -26.09 2.44 -20.29
C LEU A 94 -25.69 1.56 -19.09
N MET A 95 -26.68 1.21 -18.28
CA MET A 95 -26.63 0.15 -17.28
C MET A 95 -26.71 -1.23 -17.96
N PRO A 96 -25.77 -2.17 -17.73
CA PRO A 96 -25.97 -3.55 -18.13
C PRO A 96 -26.73 -4.34 -17.06
N SER A 97 -27.85 -4.92 -17.47
CA SER A 97 -28.61 -5.95 -16.73
C SER A 97 -27.82 -7.25 -16.58
N LYS A 98 -27.93 -7.89 -15.40
CA LYS A 98 -27.36 -9.21 -15.07
C LYS A 98 -27.81 -10.31 -16.05
N PRO A 99 -26.91 -11.19 -16.53
CA PRO A 99 -27.30 -12.49 -17.05
C PRO A 99 -27.42 -13.53 -15.91
N PRO A 100 -28.32 -14.53 -16.01
CA PRO A 100 -28.47 -15.58 -15.02
C PRO A 100 -27.36 -16.63 -15.16
N LEU A 101 -26.70 -16.96 -14.05
CA LEU A 101 -25.77 -18.08 -13.95
C LEU A 101 -26.57 -19.39 -13.82
N HIS A 102 -26.50 -20.24 -14.84
CA HIS A 102 -26.89 -21.64 -14.76
C HIS A 102 -25.76 -22.44 -14.11
N PHE A 103 -26.07 -23.13 -13.01
CA PHE A 103 -25.21 -24.15 -12.40
C PHE A 103 -25.47 -25.49 -13.09
N GLU A 104 -24.48 -26.05 -13.77
CA GLU A 104 -24.42 -27.48 -14.05
C GLU A 104 -23.32 -28.12 -13.18
N SER A 105 -23.76 -29.01 -12.30
CA SER A 105 -22.93 -29.79 -11.41
C SER A 105 -22.45 -31.04 -12.13
N THR A 106 -21.15 -31.13 -12.44
CA THR A 106 -20.50 -32.39 -12.80
C THR A 106 -19.52 -32.79 -11.70
N ALA A 107 -19.84 -33.92 -11.04
CA ALA A 107 -19.04 -34.50 -9.98
C ALA A 107 -17.78 -35.17 -10.55
N ILE A 108 -16.60 -34.64 -10.23
CA ILE A 108 -15.32 -35.34 -10.37
C ILE A 108 -14.82 -35.63 -8.96
N ARG A 109 -14.72 -36.93 -8.61
CA ARG A 109 -14.15 -37.38 -7.34
C ARG A 109 -12.63 -37.17 -7.34
N HIS A 110 -12.17 -36.03 -6.83
CA HIS A 110 -10.82 -35.93 -6.30
C HIS A 110 -10.85 -36.31 -4.81
N ASN A 111 -9.85 -37.07 -4.35
CA ASN A 111 -9.65 -37.32 -2.92
C ASN A 111 -9.34 -35.98 -2.25
N GLU A 112 -10.37 -35.33 -1.69
CA GLU A 112 -10.25 -34.08 -0.97
C GLU A 112 -9.50 -34.33 0.34
N THR A 113 -8.28 -33.77 0.44
CA THR A 113 -7.58 -33.62 1.72
C THR A 113 -8.40 -32.77 2.66
N ARG A 114 -8.25 -32.98 3.98
CA ARG A 114 -8.91 -32.11 4.97
C ARG A 114 -8.56 -30.64 4.75
N THR A 115 -9.49 -29.76 5.13
CA THR A 115 -9.22 -28.32 5.16
C THR A 115 -8.06 -28.03 6.12
N TYR A 116 -7.40 -26.88 5.98
CA TYR A 116 -6.28 -26.50 6.85
C TYR A 116 -6.63 -26.56 8.34
N SER A 117 -7.81 -26.06 8.72
CA SER A 117 -8.30 -26.10 10.10
C SER A 117 -8.57 -27.54 10.56
N ASP A 118 -9.26 -28.35 9.75
CA ASP A 118 -9.58 -29.74 10.11
C ASP A 118 -8.33 -30.61 10.18
N ALA A 119 -7.34 -30.37 9.31
CA ALA A 119 -6.06 -31.05 9.36
C ALA A 119 -5.27 -30.68 10.62
N THR A 120 -5.30 -29.40 11.02
CA THR A 120 -4.66 -28.93 12.26
C THR A 120 -5.33 -29.54 13.49
N LEU A 121 -6.66 -29.53 13.55
CA LEU A 121 -7.42 -30.16 14.62
C LEU A 121 -7.23 -31.68 14.65
N SER A 122 -7.21 -32.34 13.49
CA SER A 122 -6.91 -33.76 13.36
C SER A 122 -5.51 -34.11 13.85
N ALA A 123 -4.49 -33.30 13.55
CA ALA A 123 -3.13 -33.51 14.02
C ALA A 123 -3.01 -33.34 15.55
N MET A 124 -3.85 -32.50 16.14
CA MET A 124 -3.88 -32.25 17.59
C MET A 124 -4.85 -33.16 18.34
N GLY A 125 -5.50 -34.12 17.66
CA GLY A 125 -6.50 -35.00 18.27
C GLY A 125 -7.74 -34.26 18.79
N ALA A 126 -8.10 -33.14 18.17
CA ALA A 126 -9.08 -32.17 18.66
C ALA A 126 -10.40 -32.13 17.85
N MET A 127 -10.58 -33.03 16.88
CA MET A 127 -11.75 -33.04 15.97
C MET A 127 -13.09 -33.17 16.71
N ASP A 128 -13.11 -33.93 17.79
CA ASP A 128 -14.32 -34.23 18.56
C ASP A 128 -14.51 -33.29 19.77
N LEU A 129 -13.63 -32.29 19.92
CA LEU A 129 -13.74 -31.33 21.03
C LEU A 129 -14.82 -30.28 20.76
N PRO A 130 -15.36 -29.65 21.83
CA PRO A 130 -16.19 -28.46 21.70
C PRO A 130 -15.47 -27.32 20.97
N ASP A 131 -16.24 -26.42 20.35
CA ASP A 131 -15.69 -25.38 19.46
C ASP A 131 -14.74 -24.40 20.17
N ASP A 132 -14.94 -24.13 21.45
CA ASP A 132 -14.04 -23.28 22.24
C ASP A 132 -12.65 -23.94 22.43
N GLU A 133 -12.62 -25.25 22.68
CA GLU A 133 -11.38 -26.02 22.77
C GLU A 133 -10.71 -26.19 21.40
N LYS A 134 -11.48 -26.39 20.33
CA LYS A 134 -10.94 -26.38 18.95
C LYS A 134 -10.24 -25.08 18.63
N GLN A 135 -10.85 -23.94 18.96
CA GLN A 135 -10.24 -22.63 18.73
C GLN A 135 -8.95 -22.44 19.54
N LYS A 136 -8.90 -22.88 20.81
CA LYS A 136 -7.66 -22.85 21.62
C LYS A 136 -6.55 -23.68 20.95
N LYS A 137 -6.87 -24.85 20.41
CA LYS A 137 -5.90 -25.73 19.72
C LYS A 137 -5.38 -25.09 18.43
N LEU A 138 -6.27 -24.51 17.61
CA LEU A 138 -5.88 -23.74 16.43
C LEU A 138 -4.96 -22.56 16.80
N LEU A 139 -5.29 -21.82 17.86
CA LEU A 139 -4.45 -20.73 18.35
C LEU A 139 -3.08 -21.22 18.82
N ILE A 140 -3.00 -22.36 19.51
CA ILE A 140 -1.71 -22.95 19.93
C ILE A 140 -0.85 -23.28 18.72
N ALA A 141 -1.43 -23.90 17.67
CA ALA A 141 -0.70 -24.20 16.44
C ALA A 141 -0.21 -22.92 15.75
N GLU A 142 -1.07 -21.91 15.67
CA GLU A 142 -0.75 -20.60 15.09
C GLU A 142 0.36 -19.88 15.88
N LEU A 143 0.24 -19.81 17.21
CA LEU A 143 1.26 -19.23 18.08
C LEU A 143 2.59 -19.99 17.98
N ALA A 144 2.57 -21.31 17.82
CA ALA A 144 3.76 -22.12 17.69
C ALA A 144 4.37 -22.14 16.27
N ASP A 145 3.80 -21.38 15.31
CA ASP A 145 4.21 -21.37 13.89
C ASP A 145 4.17 -22.76 13.24
N LEU A 146 3.19 -23.56 13.67
CA LEU A 146 3.02 -24.96 13.26
C LEU A 146 2.00 -25.06 12.13
N HIS A 147 2.38 -25.76 11.08
CA HIS A 147 1.59 -25.95 9.87
C HIS A 147 1.20 -27.42 9.71
N PRO A 148 -0.04 -27.73 9.29
CA PRO A 148 -0.49 -29.08 9.01
C PRO A 148 0.13 -29.65 7.73
N MET A 149 0.47 -30.93 7.79
CA MET A 149 0.90 -31.74 6.65
C MET A 149 0.19 -33.08 6.72
N ALA A 150 -0.32 -33.55 5.59
CA ALA A 150 -0.93 -34.86 5.44
C ALA A 150 0.13 -35.91 5.09
N ILE A 151 0.03 -37.07 5.72
CA ILE A 151 0.71 -38.32 5.36
C ILE A 151 -0.34 -39.34 5.00
N PHE A 152 -0.12 -40.07 3.91
CA PHE A 152 -0.97 -41.19 3.53
C PHE A 152 -0.30 -42.49 3.93
N ASP A 153 -1.00 -43.31 4.71
CA ASP A 153 -0.51 -44.66 5.00
C ASP A 153 -0.66 -45.59 3.79
N LYS A 154 -0.15 -46.82 3.92
CA LYS A 154 -0.25 -47.87 2.89
C LYS A 154 -1.68 -48.23 2.48
N ASN A 155 -2.68 -47.86 3.28
CA ASN A 155 -4.11 -48.07 3.00
C ASN A 155 -4.77 -46.78 2.47
N ASN A 156 -3.97 -45.78 2.09
CA ASN A 156 -4.41 -44.48 1.62
C ASN A 156 -5.25 -43.70 2.66
N ARG A 157 -5.04 -43.95 3.96
CA ARG A 157 -5.66 -43.14 5.02
C ARG A 157 -4.81 -41.92 5.31
N GLU A 158 -5.47 -40.77 5.37
CA GLU A 158 -4.86 -39.49 5.70
C GLU A 158 -4.64 -39.37 7.22
N HIS A 159 -3.38 -39.17 7.60
CA HIS A 159 -2.93 -38.82 8.94
C HIS A 159 -2.35 -37.41 8.90
N ASN A 160 -2.75 -36.56 9.83
CA ASN A 160 -2.26 -35.17 9.88
C ASN A 160 -1.20 -35.01 10.96
N MET A 161 -0.20 -34.20 10.68
CA MET A 161 0.83 -33.82 11.63
C MET A 161 1.18 -32.35 11.51
N LEU A 162 1.78 -31.80 12.56
CA LEU A 162 2.22 -30.42 12.63
C LEU A 162 3.74 -30.32 12.52
N GLY A 163 4.20 -29.38 11.72
CA GLY A 163 5.62 -29.08 11.58
C GLY A 163 5.88 -27.62 11.29
N HIS A 164 7.10 -27.16 11.54
CA HIS A 164 7.51 -25.83 11.12
C HIS A 164 7.65 -25.78 9.59
N SER A 165 7.33 -24.64 8.97
CA SER A 165 7.35 -24.46 7.51
C SER A 165 8.68 -24.91 6.88
N ALA A 166 9.82 -24.50 7.46
CA ALA A 166 11.15 -24.92 7.04
C ALA A 166 11.35 -26.45 7.03
N THR A 167 10.84 -27.15 8.04
CA THR A 167 10.94 -28.62 8.15
C THR A 167 10.06 -29.31 7.11
N ILE A 168 8.83 -28.79 6.90
CA ILE A 168 7.91 -29.30 5.88
C ILE A 168 8.51 -29.10 4.49
N SER A 169 9.04 -27.92 4.18
CA SER A 169 9.72 -27.66 2.90
C SER A 169 10.91 -28.57 2.67
N SER A 170 11.73 -28.84 3.70
CA SER A 170 12.85 -29.77 3.63
C SER A 170 12.39 -31.21 3.35
N LEU A 171 11.33 -31.67 4.02
CA LEU A 171 10.72 -32.99 3.82
C LEU A 171 10.11 -33.14 2.42
N LEU A 172 9.43 -32.12 1.90
CA LEU A 172 8.88 -32.13 0.55
C LEU A 172 9.99 -32.10 -0.51
N ALA A 173 11.05 -31.30 -0.29
CA ALA A 173 12.19 -31.27 -1.20
C ALA A 173 12.91 -32.63 -1.26
N SER A 174 12.96 -33.37 -0.15
CA SER A 174 13.56 -34.72 -0.10
C SER A 174 12.78 -35.80 -0.85
N GLN A 175 11.55 -35.50 -1.31
CA GLN A 175 10.70 -36.44 -2.05
C GLN A 175 10.83 -36.35 -3.58
N PHE A 176 11.61 -35.40 -4.10
CA PHE A 176 11.89 -35.30 -5.54
C PHE A 176 12.69 -36.55 -5.99
N GLY A 177 11.97 -37.56 -6.50
CA GLY A 177 12.53 -38.83 -6.99
C GLY A 177 11.68 -40.07 -6.72
N TYR A 178 10.64 -40.00 -5.88
CA TYR A 178 9.75 -41.13 -5.59
C TYR A 178 8.45 -41.09 -6.43
N GLN A 179 7.98 -42.26 -6.88
CA GLN A 179 6.83 -42.41 -7.80
C GLN A 179 5.47 -41.96 -7.23
N ALA A 180 5.37 -41.69 -5.92
CA ALA A 180 4.22 -41.03 -5.30
C ALA A 180 4.67 -40.26 -4.05
N PRO A 181 4.27 -38.99 -3.86
CA PRO A 181 4.63 -38.25 -2.66
C PRO A 181 3.89 -38.83 -1.44
N ALA A 182 4.65 -39.36 -0.48
CA ALA A 182 4.10 -39.89 0.77
C ALA A 182 3.54 -38.78 1.67
N PHE A 183 3.92 -37.52 1.41
CA PHE A 183 3.50 -36.36 2.18
C PHE A 183 2.90 -35.28 1.26
N LYS A 184 1.88 -34.59 1.76
CA LYS A 184 1.30 -33.39 1.11
C LYS A 184 1.21 -32.27 2.13
N ALA A 185 1.80 -31.11 1.82
CA ALA A 185 1.50 -29.90 2.60
C ALA A 185 0.05 -29.49 2.35
N ILE A 186 -0.63 -29.08 3.42
CA ILE A 186 -1.98 -28.52 3.33
C ILE A 186 -1.84 -27.00 3.39
N THR A 187 -2.30 -26.31 2.35
CA THR A 187 -2.22 -24.86 2.27
C THR A 187 -3.40 -24.22 3.02
N PRO A 188 -3.19 -23.07 3.69
CA PRO A 188 -4.29 -22.33 4.30
C PRO A 188 -5.28 -21.92 3.20
N MET A 189 -6.53 -22.35 3.31
CA MET A 189 -7.62 -21.75 2.55
C MET A 189 -8.15 -20.53 3.32
N LYS A 190 -8.53 -19.47 2.59
CA LYS A 190 -9.17 -18.28 3.18
C LYS A 190 -10.34 -18.72 4.08
N ARG A 191 -10.34 -18.30 5.35
CA ARG A 191 -11.46 -18.53 6.27
C ARG A 191 -12.69 -17.83 5.70
N SER A 192 -13.78 -18.56 5.44
CA SER A 192 -15.05 -17.94 5.05
C SER A 192 -15.78 -17.44 6.30
N HIS A 193 -16.32 -16.24 6.23
CA HIS A 193 -16.94 -15.48 7.32
C HIS A 193 -18.31 -16.06 7.78
N PHE A 194 -18.75 -17.23 7.30
CA PHE A 194 -20.18 -17.59 7.36
C PHE A 194 -20.62 -18.45 8.57
N GLN A 195 -19.84 -18.56 9.64
CA GLN A 195 -20.23 -19.38 10.82
C GLN A 195 -20.41 -18.59 12.13
N MET A 196 -20.40 -17.26 12.12
CA MET A 196 -20.58 -16.44 13.34
C MET A 196 -21.96 -15.78 13.49
N LEU A 197 -22.93 -16.10 12.64
CA LEU A 197 -24.29 -15.56 12.72
C LEU A 197 -25.28 -16.62 13.22
N ASP A 198 -25.03 -17.20 14.40
CA ASP A 198 -26.10 -17.70 15.28
C ASP A 198 -25.52 -18.15 16.63
N ALA A 199 -25.39 -17.20 17.55
CA ALA A 199 -25.51 -17.42 18.99
C ALA A 199 -25.32 -16.08 19.69
N GLY A 200 -26.41 -15.56 20.26
CA GLY A 200 -26.29 -14.60 21.35
C GLY A 200 -25.41 -15.20 22.44
N ASP A 201 -24.49 -14.38 22.94
CA ASP A 201 -23.59 -14.68 24.06
C ASP A 201 -22.44 -15.66 23.73
N GLN A 202 -21.47 -15.22 22.92
CA GLN A 202 -20.20 -15.91 22.76
C GLN A 202 -19.02 -14.97 23.03
N ARG A 203 -18.23 -15.33 24.06
CA ARG A 203 -16.89 -14.78 24.30
C ARG A 203 -16.06 -14.86 23.00
N PRO A 204 -15.20 -13.87 22.70
CA PRO A 204 -14.43 -13.89 21.47
C PRO A 204 -13.61 -15.17 21.38
N ALA A 205 -13.79 -15.87 20.27
CA ALA A 205 -12.90 -16.95 19.84
C ALA A 205 -11.44 -16.53 20.03
N ALA A 206 -10.62 -17.42 20.59
CA ALA A 206 -9.21 -17.13 20.86
C ALA A 206 -8.44 -16.95 19.53
N SER A 207 -8.34 -15.71 19.06
CA SER A 207 -7.57 -15.33 17.86
C SER A 207 -6.19 -14.81 18.23
N ILE A 208 -5.23 -14.85 17.30
CA ILE A 208 -3.89 -14.29 17.53
C ILE A 208 -3.96 -12.79 17.86
N LEU A 209 -4.91 -12.07 17.25
CA LEU A 209 -5.18 -10.68 17.59
C LEU A 209 -5.68 -10.54 19.03
N SER A 210 -6.65 -11.35 19.44
CA SER A 210 -7.17 -11.33 20.82
C SER A 210 -6.06 -11.62 21.84
N HIS A 211 -5.15 -12.54 21.51
CA HIS A 211 -3.97 -12.82 22.34
C HIS A 211 -3.02 -11.62 22.40
N LEU A 212 -2.70 -11.00 21.26
CA LEU A 212 -1.83 -9.82 21.20
C LEU A 212 -2.43 -8.63 21.95
N ILE A 213 -3.73 -8.38 21.79
CA ILE A 213 -4.45 -7.32 22.50
C ILE A 213 -4.46 -7.59 24.01
N ALA A 214 -4.78 -8.82 24.43
CA ALA A 214 -4.85 -9.18 25.84
C ALA A 214 -3.49 -9.10 26.56
N ASN A 215 -2.39 -9.31 25.83
CA ASN A 215 -1.03 -9.20 26.35
C ASN A 215 -0.36 -7.86 26.00
N SER A 216 -1.09 -6.94 25.38
CA SER A 216 -0.54 -5.65 25.02
C SER A 216 -0.42 -4.75 26.25
N HIS A 217 0.61 -3.92 26.26
CA HIS A 217 0.70 -2.82 27.22
C HIS A 217 -0.28 -1.68 26.91
N LEU A 218 -0.87 -1.66 25.70
CA LEU A 218 -1.83 -0.64 25.28
C LEU A 218 -3.25 -1.05 25.70
N THR A 219 -3.63 -0.78 26.95
CA THR A 219 -4.96 -1.19 27.47
C THR A 219 -6.12 -0.64 26.63
N CYS A 220 -5.97 0.55 26.06
CA CYS A 220 -7.00 1.24 25.29
C CYS A 220 -7.38 0.54 23.96
N ILE A 221 -6.51 -0.33 23.40
CA ILE A 221 -6.85 -1.05 22.15
C ILE A 221 -7.88 -2.15 22.40
N SER A 222 -8.00 -2.64 23.64
CA SER A 222 -8.98 -3.68 24.01
C SER A 222 -10.43 -3.21 23.91
N ALA A 223 -10.67 -1.90 23.94
CA ALA A 223 -11.99 -1.31 23.79
C ALA A 223 -12.42 -1.12 22.32
N THR A 224 -11.55 -1.45 21.36
CA THR A 224 -11.83 -1.28 19.93
C THR A 224 -12.07 -2.63 19.27
N ASP A 225 -13.14 -2.72 18.49
CA ASP A 225 -13.45 -3.88 17.68
C ASP A 225 -12.68 -3.88 16.35
N TYR A 226 -12.14 -5.04 16.02
CA TYR A 226 -11.37 -5.28 14.82
C TYR A 226 -11.92 -6.46 14.02
N THR A 227 -11.73 -6.43 12.71
CA THR A 227 -12.07 -7.52 11.81
C THR A 227 -10.95 -7.69 10.80
N GLU A 228 -10.57 -8.94 10.52
CA GLU A 228 -9.57 -9.21 9.49
C GLU A 228 -10.09 -8.69 8.14
N MET A 229 -9.20 -8.07 7.36
CA MET A 229 -9.51 -7.61 6.01
C MET A 229 -10.07 -8.77 5.17
N ASP A 230 -11.23 -8.58 4.58
CA ASP A 230 -11.84 -9.55 3.68
C ASP A 230 -11.76 -9.07 2.23
N GLU A 231 -12.34 -9.85 1.32
CA GLU A 231 -12.41 -9.50 -0.10
C GLU A 231 -13.25 -8.24 -0.37
N ASN A 232 -14.25 -7.94 0.45
CA ASN A 232 -15.06 -6.73 0.31
C ASN A 232 -14.23 -5.49 0.62
N ILE A 233 -13.49 -5.49 1.73
CA ILE A 233 -12.58 -4.40 2.11
C ILE A 233 -11.49 -4.26 1.04
N ALA A 234 -10.87 -5.36 0.62
CA ALA A 234 -9.85 -5.32 -0.43
C ALA A 234 -10.40 -4.72 -1.74
N THR A 235 -11.65 -5.04 -2.10
CA THR A 235 -12.35 -4.45 -3.24
C THR A 235 -12.56 -2.96 -3.05
N ILE A 236 -13.02 -2.50 -1.88
CA ILE A 236 -13.19 -1.08 -1.56
C ILE A 236 -11.88 -0.30 -1.75
N LEU A 237 -10.77 -0.84 -1.25
CA LEU A 237 -9.45 -0.20 -1.35
C LEU A 237 -8.92 -0.14 -2.80
N ASN A 238 -9.44 -0.98 -3.69
CA ASN A 238 -9.05 -1.04 -5.11
C ASN A 238 -10.06 -0.34 -6.05
N ILE A 239 -11.06 0.37 -5.53
CA ILE A 239 -11.97 1.15 -6.37
C ILE A 239 -11.17 2.19 -7.15
N ASP A 240 -11.50 2.34 -8.43
CA ASP A 240 -10.89 3.32 -9.33
C ASP A 240 -11.20 4.76 -8.91
N TRP A 241 -10.15 5.55 -8.72
CA TRP A 241 -10.22 6.94 -8.28
C TRP A 241 -10.50 7.91 -9.42
N THR A 242 -10.26 7.53 -10.69
CA THR A 242 -10.50 8.42 -11.84
C THR A 242 -11.98 8.82 -11.93
N ARG A 243 -12.87 7.87 -11.65
CA ARG A 243 -14.32 8.08 -11.64
C ARG A 243 -14.87 8.42 -10.26
N ARG A 244 -14.09 8.22 -9.20
CA ARG A 244 -14.51 8.39 -7.80
C ARG A 244 -13.39 9.01 -6.96
N PRO A 245 -13.05 10.29 -7.19
CA PRO A 245 -11.91 10.94 -6.52
C PRO A 245 -12.07 11.03 -5.00
N TRP A 246 -13.30 10.98 -4.49
CA TRP A 246 -13.62 10.92 -3.05
C TRP A 246 -13.20 9.61 -2.38
N MET A 247 -12.89 8.57 -3.14
CA MET A 247 -12.38 7.30 -2.58
C MET A 247 -11.07 7.50 -1.80
N ARG A 248 -10.30 8.55 -2.09
CA ARG A 248 -9.13 8.91 -1.27
C ARG A 248 -9.48 9.09 0.21
N VAL A 249 -10.63 9.71 0.49
CA VAL A 249 -11.11 9.98 1.85
C VAL A 249 -11.48 8.66 2.52
N VAL A 250 -12.26 7.83 1.82
CA VAL A 250 -12.66 6.49 2.30
C VAL A 250 -11.44 5.63 2.58
N CYS A 251 -10.48 5.58 1.65
CA CYS A 251 -9.26 4.82 1.82
C CYS A 251 -8.42 5.34 2.99
N ALA A 252 -8.31 6.66 3.17
CA ALA A 252 -7.60 7.22 4.32
C ALA A 252 -8.29 6.88 5.65
N ARG A 253 -9.62 6.97 5.73
CA ARG A 253 -10.40 6.53 6.91
C ARG A 253 -10.18 5.05 7.22
N ALA A 254 -10.06 4.20 6.20
CA ALA A 254 -9.80 2.78 6.40
C ALA A 254 -8.45 2.52 7.11
N MET A 255 -7.47 3.41 6.99
CA MET A 255 -6.13 3.28 7.60
C MET A 255 -6.09 3.62 9.10
N GLU A 256 -7.17 4.18 9.65
CA GLU A 256 -7.19 4.70 11.00
C GLU A 256 -7.13 3.59 12.05
N GLY A 257 -6.01 3.49 12.74
CA GLY A 257 -5.86 2.54 13.84
C GLY A 257 -5.87 1.08 13.40
N GLN A 258 -5.50 0.77 12.16
CA GLN A 258 -5.35 -0.62 11.71
C GLN A 258 -4.32 -1.36 12.57
N ILE A 259 -4.51 -2.68 12.73
CA ILE A 259 -3.52 -3.55 13.36
C ILE A 259 -2.96 -4.51 12.31
N LEU A 260 -1.64 -4.50 12.17
CA LEU A 260 -0.90 -5.44 11.34
C LEU A 260 -0.35 -6.54 12.24
N VAL A 261 -0.54 -7.80 11.86
CA VAL A 261 -0.03 -8.95 12.60
C VAL A 261 0.80 -9.80 11.67
N ASN A 262 2.07 -10.00 12.00
CA ASN A 262 2.93 -10.94 11.30
C ASN A 262 3.48 -11.95 12.32
N ARG A 263 2.96 -13.18 12.28
CA ARG A 263 3.22 -14.21 13.30
C ARG A 263 2.91 -13.67 14.69
N ARG A 264 3.92 -13.55 15.55
CA ARG A 264 3.80 -13.02 16.93
C ARG A 264 4.04 -11.51 17.02
N GLU A 265 4.35 -10.85 15.92
CA GLU A 265 4.55 -9.40 15.90
C GLU A 265 3.22 -8.69 15.66
N GLY A 266 2.96 -7.64 16.42
CA GLY A 266 1.77 -6.82 16.26
C GLY A 266 2.16 -5.34 16.14
N LEU A 267 1.55 -4.64 15.19
CA LEU A 267 1.81 -3.23 14.95
C LEU A 267 0.49 -2.48 14.78
N LEU A 268 0.25 -1.49 15.63
CA LEU A 268 -0.87 -0.56 15.49
C LEU A 268 -0.42 0.64 14.63
N VAL A 269 -1.18 0.94 13.58
CA VAL A 269 -0.96 2.09 12.70
C VAL A 269 -1.55 3.34 13.33
N ASN A 270 -0.69 4.30 13.67
CA ASN A 270 -1.11 5.56 14.28
C ASN A 270 -1.43 6.62 13.23
N CYS A 271 -0.65 6.75 12.17
CA CYS A 271 -0.97 7.67 11.07
C CYS A 271 -0.51 7.09 9.73
N ALA A 272 -1.27 7.42 8.70
CA ALA A 272 -1.04 6.97 7.34
C ALA A 272 -1.38 8.07 6.32
N GLU A 273 -0.70 8.04 5.19
CA GLU A 273 -0.88 8.97 4.08
C GLU A 273 -1.18 8.18 2.81
N VAL A 274 -2.25 8.55 2.11
CA VAL A 274 -2.70 7.84 0.92
C VAL A 274 -2.30 8.63 -0.34
N TYR A 275 -1.78 7.91 -1.32
CA TYR A 275 -1.28 8.43 -2.60
C TYR A 275 -1.96 7.70 -3.75
N SER A 276 -2.46 8.43 -4.75
CA SER A 276 -2.92 7.78 -5.98
C SER A 276 -1.72 7.24 -6.75
N ARG A 277 -1.90 6.12 -7.45
CA ARG A 277 -0.89 5.63 -8.39
C ARG A 277 -0.94 6.33 -9.74
N TYR A 278 -2.01 7.05 -10.04
CA TYR A 278 -2.20 7.71 -11.33
C TYR A 278 -1.55 9.10 -11.32
N PRO A 279 -0.61 9.39 -12.24
CA PRO A 279 0.06 10.68 -12.32
C PRO A 279 -0.89 11.87 -12.50
N THR A 280 -2.00 11.64 -13.20
CA THR A 280 -3.04 12.65 -13.46
C THR A 280 -3.87 12.99 -12.23
N LEU A 281 -3.94 12.09 -11.25
CA LEU A 281 -4.70 12.30 -10.01
C LEU A 281 -3.82 12.71 -8.84
N ASP A 282 -2.52 12.42 -8.90
CA ASP A 282 -1.59 12.70 -7.82
C ASP A 282 -0.18 12.93 -8.33
N VAL A 283 0.32 14.14 -8.13
CA VAL A 283 1.68 14.48 -8.54
C VAL A 283 2.73 13.75 -7.70
N HIS A 284 2.35 13.23 -6.53
CA HIS A 284 3.21 12.45 -5.63
C HIS A 284 3.04 10.93 -5.80
N HIS A 285 2.43 10.48 -6.91
CA HIS A 285 2.27 9.07 -7.23
C HIS A 285 3.57 8.25 -7.18
N GLU A 286 3.43 6.95 -6.93
CA GLU A 286 4.55 6.02 -7.07
C GLU A 286 5.06 5.98 -8.51
N GLN A 287 6.36 6.21 -8.70
CA GLN A 287 6.99 6.08 -10.00
C GLN A 287 7.22 4.60 -10.35
N THR A 288 6.59 4.14 -11.43
CA THR A 288 6.73 2.77 -11.95
C THR A 288 7.70 2.68 -13.13
N LYS A 289 8.42 3.76 -13.46
CA LYS A 289 9.40 3.78 -14.54
C LYS A 289 10.67 3.04 -14.13
N ILE A 290 11.08 2.06 -14.94
CA ILE A 290 12.37 1.38 -14.79
C ILE A 290 13.48 2.33 -15.27
N LYS A 291 14.35 2.76 -14.36
CA LYS A 291 15.61 3.43 -14.76
C LYS A 291 16.59 2.37 -15.27
N ARG A 292 17.39 2.69 -16.30
CA ARG A 292 18.40 1.76 -16.83
C ARG A 292 19.24 1.19 -15.68
N TYR A 293 19.37 -0.14 -15.64
CA TYR A 293 20.13 -0.90 -14.63
C TYR A 293 19.58 -0.85 -13.19
N GLN A 294 18.33 -0.43 -12.97
CA GLN A 294 17.69 -0.48 -11.66
C GLN A 294 16.49 -1.42 -11.66
N SER A 295 16.35 -2.19 -10.57
CA SER A 295 15.16 -3.00 -10.32
C SER A 295 13.93 -2.10 -10.19
N LEU A 296 12.78 -2.56 -10.66
CA LEU A 296 11.51 -1.88 -10.45
C LEU A 296 11.21 -1.84 -8.94
N ASN A 297 11.31 -0.66 -8.33
CA ASN A 297 10.95 -0.45 -6.94
C ASN A 297 9.49 0.00 -6.87
N THR A 298 8.58 -0.97 -6.82
CA THR A 298 7.13 -0.74 -6.78
C THR A 298 6.49 -1.54 -5.65
N THR A 299 5.44 -0.96 -5.09
CA THR A 299 4.53 -1.56 -4.11
C THR A 299 3.29 -2.17 -4.79
N LEU A 300 3.35 -2.49 -6.08
CA LEU A 300 2.24 -3.15 -6.76
C LEU A 300 2.03 -4.56 -6.20
N PRO A 301 0.81 -4.93 -5.77
CA PRO A 301 0.53 -6.25 -5.22
C PRO A 301 0.82 -7.37 -6.22
N HIS A 302 1.48 -8.42 -5.72
CA HIS A 302 1.71 -9.66 -6.45
C HIS A 302 0.38 -10.37 -6.72
N PRO A 303 0.27 -11.15 -7.82
CA PRO A 303 -0.95 -11.92 -8.11
C PRO A 303 -1.34 -12.93 -7.02
N THR A 304 -0.38 -13.36 -6.20
CA THR A 304 -0.54 -14.39 -5.17
C THR A 304 -0.60 -13.83 -3.75
N THR A 305 -0.91 -12.53 -3.60
CA THR A 305 -1.11 -11.92 -2.27
C THR A 305 -2.30 -12.54 -1.52
N LYS A 306 -2.25 -12.51 -0.18
CA LYS A 306 -3.31 -12.99 0.71
C LYS A 306 -4.64 -12.26 0.48
N TYR A 307 -4.60 -10.93 0.38
CA TYR A 307 -5.75 -10.07 0.17
C TYR A 307 -5.82 -9.64 -1.29
N PRO A 308 -6.93 -9.88 -2.02
CA PRO A 308 -6.99 -9.59 -3.46
C PRO A 308 -6.53 -8.17 -3.77
N ASN A 309 -5.45 -8.05 -4.55
CA ASN A 309 -4.91 -6.75 -4.96
C ASN A 309 -4.52 -5.82 -3.79
N VAL A 310 -4.16 -6.36 -2.64
CA VAL A 310 -3.63 -5.59 -1.49
C VAL A 310 -2.44 -6.32 -0.91
N GLU A 311 -1.33 -5.63 -0.67
CA GLU A 311 -0.12 -6.22 -0.09
C GLU A 311 0.64 -5.18 0.74
N LEU A 312 1.32 -5.64 1.79
CA LEU A 312 2.21 -4.81 2.60
C LEU A 312 3.65 -4.96 2.11
N PHE A 313 4.40 -3.87 2.18
CA PHE A 313 5.77 -3.77 1.71
C PHE A 313 6.65 -3.06 2.72
N ILE A 314 7.91 -3.47 2.79
CA ILE A 314 8.98 -2.65 3.34
C ILE A 314 9.80 -2.15 2.16
N VAL A 315 9.79 -0.85 1.94
CA VAL A 315 10.46 -0.19 0.82
C VAL A 315 11.69 0.55 1.33
N GLU A 316 12.84 0.28 0.74
CA GLU A 316 14.04 1.10 0.97
C GLU A 316 13.99 2.33 0.07
N LYS A 317 13.86 3.51 0.68
CA LYS A 317 13.80 4.80 -0.01
C LYS A 317 14.42 5.90 0.85
N ASP A 318 15.20 6.77 0.23
CA ASP A 318 15.89 7.88 0.90
C ASP A 318 16.78 7.42 2.07
N ASN A 319 17.49 6.29 1.90
CA ASN A 319 18.30 5.64 2.93
C ASN A 319 17.51 5.26 4.21
N SER A 320 16.21 5.02 4.07
CA SER A 320 15.32 4.61 5.16
C SER A 320 14.39 3.49 4.72
N LEU A 321 14.02 2.64 5.68
CA LEU A 321 12.99 1.62 5.48
C LEU A 321 11.62 2.21 5.80
N LYS A 322 10.74 2.20 4.80
CA LYS A 322 9.38 2.71 4.89
C LYS A 322 8.40 1.55 4.84
N LEU A 323 7.37 1.59 5.67
CA LEU A 323 6.30 0.61 5.66
C LEU A 323 5.16 1.15 4.79
N GLU A 324 4.83 0.41 3.72
CA GLU A 324 3.82 0.82 2.75
C GLU A 324 2.77 -0.27 2.54
N LEU A 325 1.50 0.12 2.35
CA LEU A 325 0.44 -0.75 1.87
C LEU A 325 0.16 -0.40 0.41
N GLY A 326 0.32 -1.37 -0.47
CA GLY A 326 0.09 -1.23 -1.89
C GLY A 326 -1.25 -1.81 -2.31
N THR A 327 -1.90 -1.15 -3.25
CA THR A 327 -3.09 -1.65 -3.99
C THR A 327 -2.86 -1.50 -5.50
N LYS A 328 -3.87 -1.73 -6.36
CA LYS A 328 -3.78 -1.40 -7.78
C LYS A 328 -4.01 0.09 -8.09
N THR A 329 -4.75 0.81 -7.26
CA THR A 329 -5.16 2.20 -7.53
C THR A 329 -4.44 3.24 -6.67
N MET A 330 -3.92 2.82 -5.51
CA MET A 330 -3.22 3.66 -4.54
C MET A 330 -2.07 2.93 -3.84
N ASN A 331 -1.18 3.71 -3.21
CA ASN A 331 -0.28 3.24 -2.17
C ASN A 331 -0.46 4.09 -0.91
N VAL A 332 -0.17 3.50 0.24
CA VAL A 332 -0.33 4.11 1.56
C VAL A 332 1.00 4.07 2.27
N LEU A 333 1.50 5.24 2.67
CA LEU A 333 2.69 5.37 3.50
C LEU A 333 2.29 5.41 4.97
N ILE A 334 2.77 4.45 5.76
CA ILE A 334 2.58 4.47 7.22
C ILE A 334 3.62 5.42 7.82
N THR A 335 3.14 6.51 8.41
CA THR A 335 3.99 7.60 8.91
C THR A 335 4.13 7.61 10.43
N SER A 336 3.35 6.82 11.15
CA SER A 336 3.55 6.55 12.58
C SER A 336 2.92 5.21 12.96
N SER A 337 3.60 4.44 13.80
CA SER A 337 3.11 3.14 14.27
C SER A 337 3.71 2.74 15.62
N ILE A 338 3.02 1.87 16.35
CA ILE A 338 3.43 1.38 17.66
C ILE A 338 3.38 -0.15 17.72
N ARG A 339 4.41 -0.77 18.30
CA ARG A 339 4.44 -2.21 18.54
C ARG A 339 3.51 -2.55 19.69
N ILE A 340 2.59 -3.48 19.48
CA ILE A 340 1.66 -3.93 20.53
C ILE A 340 2.15 -5.18 21.25
N ASP A 341 3.07 -5.93 20.63
CA ASP A 341 3.66 -7.18 21.14
C ASP A 341 4.91 -6.99 22.01
N LYS A 342 5.50 -5.78 22.00
CA LYS A 342 6.72 -5.46 22.75
C LYS A 342 6.42 -4.37 23.76
N ASN A 343 6.76 -4.61 25.03
CA ASN A 343 6.83 -3.52 26.00
C ASN A 343 7.94 -2.56 25.57
N GLN A 344 7.60 -1.30 25.38
CA GLN A 344 8.61 -0.30 25.05
C GLN A 344 9.56 -0.15 26.25
N PRO A 345 10.89 -0.12 26.03
CA PRO A 345 11.80 0.27 27.10
C PRO A 345 11.50 1.71 27.54
N PRO A 346 11.79 2.10 28.78
CA PRO A 346 11.68 3.50 29.21
C PRO A 346 12.55 4.37 28.29
N GLY A 347 11.93 5.24 27.49
CA GLY A 347 12.60 6.06 26.46
C GLY A 347 12.78 5.40 25.07
N GLY A 348 12.15 4.25 24.83
CA GLY A 348 12.26 3.46 23.61
C GLY A 348 11.33 3.90 22.49
N TRP A 349 11.82 4.79 21.63
CA TRP A 349 11.44 5.05 20.23
C TRP A 349 10.07 4.51 19.80
N LEU A 350 9.04 5.33 19.97
CA LEU A 350 7.83 5.32 19.16
C LEU A 350 8.18 6.15 17.91
N PRO A 351 8.56 5.55 16.77
CA PRO A 351 8.96 6.32 15.62
C PRO A 351 7.74 7.09 15.09
N VAL A 352 7.81 8.40 15.20
CA VAL A 352 6.94 9.32 14.50
C VAL A 352 7.73 9.80 13.28
N GLY A 353 7.26 9.41 12.09
CA GLY A 353 7.90 9.66 10.80
C GLY A 353 7.93 8.41 9.91
N PRO A 354 8.04 8.59 8.58
CA PRO A 354 7.97 7.48 7.62
C PRO A 354 9.22 6.59 7.58
N SER A 355 10.32 6.99 8.25
CA SER A 355 11.64 6.37 8.12
C SER A 355 11.87 5.17 9.06
N SER A 356 10.81 4.52 9.53
CA SER A 356 10.94 3.39 10.44
C SER A 356 9.80 2.39 10.25
N THR A 357 10.17 1.11 10.23
CA THR A 357 9.23 -0.01 10.33
C THR A 357 8.90 -0.38 11.78
N ASN A 358 9.49 0.34 12.76
CA ASN A 358 9.43 -0.02 14.18
C ASN A 358 9.89 -1.48 14.46
N GLY A 359 10.83 -1.95 13.64
CA GLY A 359 11.33 -3.33 13.66
C GLY A 359 10.26 -4.38 13.34
N PHE A 360 9.12 -3.98 12.77
CA PHE A 360 8.10 -4.90 12.28
C PHE A 360 8.57 -5.53 10.97
N SER A 361 8.42 -6.85 10.88
CA SER A 361 8.69 -7.60 9.66
C SER A 361 7.41 -7.80 8.86
N VAL A 362 7.51 -7.75 7.54
CA VAL A 362 6.40 -8.05 6.63
C VAL A 362 6.66 -9.39 5.94
N SER A 363 5.63 -10.22 5.87
CA SER A 363 5.60 -11.47 5.11
C SER A 363 4.30 -11.59 4.30
N LYS A 364 4.22 -12.58 3.39
CA LYS A 364 3.00 -12.88 2.63
C LYS A 364 1.81 -13.29 3.51
N ASP A 365 2.10 -13.75 4.73
CA ASP A 365 1.09 -14.19 5.69
C ASP A 365 0.66 -13.08 6.66
N THR A 366 1.21 -11.87 6.49
CA THR A 366 0.85 -10.71 7.31
C THR A 366 -0.66 -10.47 7.25
N ILE A 367 -1.28 -10.41 8.42
CA ILE A 367 -2.70 -10.22 8.61
C ILE A 367 -2.98 -8.73 8.81
N ILE A 368 -3.96 -8.19 8.10
CA ILE A 368 -4.38 -6.80 8.24
C ILE A 368 -5.74 -6.79 8.93
N PHE A 369 -5.82 -6.15 10.08
CA PHE A 369 -7.06 -5.94 10.83
C PHE A 369 -7.52 -4.50 10.69
N ILE A 370 -8.77 -4.34 10.29
CA ILE A 370 -9.45 -3.06 10.12
C ILE A 370 -10.42 -2.87 11.29
N ARG A 371 -10.61 -1.62 11.73
CA ARG A 371 -11.60 -1.30 12.75
C ARG A 371 -13.01 -1.58 12.24
N ARG A 372 -13.82 -2.25 13.05
CA ARG A 372 -15.22 -2.56 12.69
C ARG A 372 -16.03 -1.28 12.43
N SER A 373 -15.75 -0.20 13.18
CA SER A 373 -16.40 1.10 13.01
C SER A 373 -16.23 1.70 11.60
N PHE A 374 -15.14 1.38 10.88
CA PHE A 374 -14.98 1.80 9.48
C PHE A 374 -15.97 1.08 8.56
N ILE A 375 -16.18 -0.22 8.79
CA ILE A 375 -17.08 -1.05 7.98
C ILE A 375 -18.52 -0.57 8.16
N GLU A 376 -18.92 -0.31 9.41
CA GLU A 376 -20.23 0.26 9.75
C GLU A 376 -20.43 1.62 9.08
N TRP A 377 -19.47 2.54 9.27
CA TRP A 377 -19.49 3.87 8.66
C TRP A 377 -19.59 3.83 7.13
N TYR A 378 -18.80 2.99 6.46
CA TYR A 378 -18.86 2.84 5.00
C TYR A 378 -20.18 2.21 4.54
N GLY A 379 -20.73 1.28 5.32
CA GLY A 379 -22.03 0.68 5.09
C GLY A 379 -23.15 1.71 5.09
N ASP A 380 -23.18 2.58 6.11
CA ASP A 380 -24.15 3.67 6.23
C ASP A 380 -24.00 4.66 5.07
N LEU A 381 -22.77 5.06 4.76
CA LEU A 381 -22.46 5.98 3.66
C LEU A 381 -22.96 5.45 2.32
N ARG A 382 -22.77 4.14 2.06
CA ARG A 382 -23.25 3.48 0.86
C ARG A 382 -24.78 3.45 0.78
N GLN A 383 -25.47 3.19 1.90
CA GLN A 383 -26.93 3.19 1.95
C GLN A 383 -27.52 4.57 1.68
N GLN A 384 -26.82 5.63 2.10
CA GLN A 384 -27.19 7.02 1.84
C GLN A 384 -26.79 7.50 0.43
N GLY A 385 -26.24 6.62 -0.42
CA GLY A 385 -25.84 6.97 -1.79
C GLY A 385 -24.64 7.91 -1.87
N PHE A 386 -23.79 7.96 -0.83
CA PHE A 386 -22.62 8.85 -0.72
C PHE A 386 -22.96 10.36 -0.70
N ASN A 387 -24.23 10.72 -0.47
CA ASN A 387 -24.68 12.12 -0.47
C ASN A 387 -23.98 12.99 0.60
N ASP A 388 -23.64 12.38 1.74
CA ASP A 388 -23.02 13.07 2.88
C ASP A 388 -21.48 13.07 2.81
N LEU A 389 -20.88 12.52 1.74
CA LEU A 389 -19.43 12.50 1.61
C LEU A 389 -18.90 13.84 1.11
N SER A 390 -18.20 14.56 1.98
CA SER A 390 -17.32 15.62 1.51
C SER A 390 -16.23 15.00 0.64
N ILE A 391 -16.20 15.40 -0.64
CA ILE A 391 -15.11 15.03 -1.55
C ILE A 391 -13.79 15.63 -1.05
N ARG A 392 -13.86 16.71 -0.27
CA ARG A 392 -12.70 17.53 0.07
C ARG A 392 -11.95 17.05 1.32
N GLU A 393 -12.64 16.75 2.41
CA GLU A 393 -12.02 16.52 3.74
C GLU A 393 -12.41 15.18 4.39
N LEU A 394 -11.51 14.63 5.20
CA LEU A 394 -11.77 13.45 6.03
C LEU A 394 -12.60 13.83 7.25
N TYR A 395 -12.29 14.97 7.86
CA TYR A 395 -12.94 15.49 9.06
C TYR A 395 -13.28 16.97 8.88
N PRO A 396 -14.37 17.46 9.51
CA PRO A 396 -14.73 18.87 9.48
C PRO A 396 -13.88 19.75 10.42
N PHE A 397 -12.80 19.19 10.98
CA PHE A 397 -11.90 19.86 11.91
C PHE A 397 -10.45 19.58 11.51
N ASP A 398 -9.55 20.46 11.93
CA ASP A 398 -8.11 20.35 11.71
C ASP A 398 -7.71 19.99 10.27
N GLU A 399 -8.29 20.65 9.25
CA GLU A 399 -8.04 20.36 7.82
C GLU A 399 -6.53 20.29 7.48
N TYR A 400 -5.71 21.21 8.02
CA TYR A 400 -4.25 21.21 7.81
C TYR A 400 -3.56 19.93 8.29
N ALA A 401 -4.12 19.26 9.29
CA ALA A 401 -3.56 18.03 9.81
C ALA A 401 -3.80 16.83 8.89
N GLN A 402 -4.79 16.95 8.01
CA GLN A 402 -5.17 15.95 7.00
C GLN A 402 -4.36 16.09 5.71
N LEU A 403 -3.55 17.16 5.57
CA LEU A 403 -2.56 17.27 4.50
C LEU A 403 -1.39 16.31 4.72
N ARG A 404 -0.93 15.71 3.63
CA ARG A 404 0.24 14.83 3.61
C ARG A 404 1.53 15.61 3.88
N GLN A 405 2.50 14.96 4.50
CA GLN A 405 3.83 15.52 4.73
C GLN A 405 4.68 15.47 3.44
N VAL A 406 4.44 16.43 2.57
CA VAL A 406 5.16 16.62 1.30
C VAL A 406 6.24 17.69 1.43
N ARG A 407 7.18 17.73 0.48
CA ARG A 407 8.33 18.67 0.50
C ARG A 407 8.54 19.44 -0.79
N SER A 408 7.72 19.22 -1.81
CA SER A 408 7.85 19.84 -3.13
C SER A 408 6.53 19.77 -3.89
N LYS A 409 6.54 20.30 -5.12
CA LYS A 409 5.38 20.31 -6.03
C LYS A 409 4.19 21.10 -5.49
N PHE A 410 4.48 22.13 -4.69
CA PHE A 410 3.55 23.12 -4.17
C PHE A 410 2.82 23.92 -5.28
N HIS A 411 3.34 23.92 -6.50
CA HIS A 411 2.67 24.48 -7.67
C HIS A 411 1.57 23.58 -8.27
N ARG A 412 1.24 22.43 -7.66
CA ARG A 412 0.24 21.48 -8.16
C ARG A 412 -0.90 21.33 -7.17
N THR A 413 -2.15 21.36 -7.63
CA THR A 413 -3.34 21.26 -6.77
C THR A 413 -3.38 19.96 -5.97
N THR A 414 -2.90 18.86 -6.55
CA THR A 414 -2.91 17.53 -5.89
C THR A 414 -1.98 17.42 -4.67
N THR A 415 -1.06 18.36 -4.48
CA THR A 415 -0.24 18.49 -3.26
C THR A 415 -1.09 18.83 -2.04
N TYR A 416 -2.22 19.50 -2.24
CA TYR A 416 -3.10 20.00 -1.18
C TYR A 416 -4.30 19.09 -0.89
N LEU A 417 -4.28 17.85 -1.39
CA LEU A 417 -5.31 16.86 -1.10
C LEU A 417 -5.27 16.44 0.38
N LEU A 418 -6.43 16.46 1.02
CA LEU A 418 -6.63 15.93 2.36
C LEU A 418 -6.70 14.40 2.26
N SER A 419 -5.57 13.74 2.50
CA SER A 419 -5.38 12.29 2.30
C SER A 419 -4.52 11.66 3.41
N ARG A 420 -4.40 12.33 4.55
CA ARG A 420 -3.69 11.86 5.73
C ARG A 420 -4.67 11.62 6.87
N SER A 421 -4.61 10.44 7.46
CA SER A 421 -5.45 10.05 8.58
C SER A 421 -4.59 9.61 9.76
N CYS A 422 -5.16 9.75 10.96
CA CYS A 422 -4.56 9.27 12.19
C CYS A 422 -5.58 8.48 13.01
N SER A 423 -5.09 7.52 13.78
CA SER A 423 -5.89 6.71 14.70
C SER A 423 -6.51 7.59 15.78
N ILE A 424 -7.53 7.07 16.45
CA ILE A 424 -8.18 7.77 17.58
C ILE A 424 -7.20 8.11 18.72
N PHE A 425 -6.05 7.46 18.79
CA PHE A 425 -5.01 7.69 19.80
C PHE A 425 -4.01 8.78 19.40
N ALA A 426 -3.98 9.15 18.11
CA ALA A 426 -3.06 10.11 17.53
C ALA A 426 -3.81 11.21 16.73
N ASN A 427 -5.12 11.33 16.89
CA ASN A 427 -5.95 12.33 16.19
C ASN A 427 -6.34 13.51 17.10
N ASP A 428 -5.50 13.82 18.09
CA ASP A 428 -5.63 15.00 18.95
C ASP A 428 -4.41 15.92 18.78
N LEU A 429 -4.56 17.22 19.02
CA LEU A 429 -3.54 18.25 18.80
C LEU A 429 -2.19 17.92 19.45
N CYS A 430 -2.19 17.30 20.63
CA CYS A 430 -0.97 16.98 21.39
C CYS A 430 -0.32 15.65 21.00
N SER A 431 -1.06 14.73 20.36
CA SER A 431 -0.61 13.37 20.02
C SER A 431 -0.44 13.16 18.53
N ARG A 432 -0.89 14.11 17.71
CA ARG A 432 -0.80 14.01 16.25
C ARG A 432 0.60 14.36 15.76
N PRO A 433 1.21 13.54 14.88
CA PRO A 433 2.48 13.88 14.27
C PRO A 433 2.42 15.21 13.53
N VAL A 434 3.42 16.05 13.79
CA VAL A 434 3.58 17.40 13.27
C VAL A 434 4.13 17.36 11.84
N THR A 435 3.53 18.16 10.97
CA THR A 435 3.89 18.33 9.55
C THR A 435 4.31 19.77 9.27
N ILE A 436 4.75 20.05 8.03
CA ILE A 436 5.00 21.44 7.59
C ILE A 436 3.75 22.32 7.72
N TRP A 437 2.56 21.71 7.73
CA TRP A 437 1.26 22.37 7.81
C TRP A 437 0.81 22.61 9.25
N THR A 438 1.25 21.80 10.21
CA THR A 438 0.76 21.86 11.61
C THR A 438 1.77 22.39 12.61
N LEU A 439 3.05 22.54 12.23
CA LEU A 439 4.09 23.07 13.11
C LEU A 439 3.76 24.48 13.64
N ALA A 440 3.02 25.29 12.88
CA ALA A 440 2.55 26.61 13.31
C ALA A 440 1.77 26.59 14.64
N ASP A 441 1.03 25.52 14.93
CA ASP A 441 0.25 25.38 16.17
C ASP A 441 0.96 24.53 17.23
N HIS A 442 2.15 24.00 16.94
CA HIS A 442 2.88 23.18 17.91
C HIS A 442 3.26 24.01 19.12
N ASN A 443 2.86 23.55 20.32
CA ASN A 443 3.08 24.27 21.56
C ASN A 443 4.49 24.00 22.08
N THR A 444 5.39 24.98 21.92
CA THR A 444 6.77 24.91 22.40
C THR A 444 6.96 25.47 23.81
N GLY A 445 5.89 25.87 24.50
CA GLY A 445 5.96 26.50 25.82
C GLY A 445 6.62 27.89 25.84
N THR A 446 6.87 28.48 24.66
CA THR A 446 7.51 29.79 24.49
C THR A 446 6.53 30.79 23.89
N ASN A 447 6.52 32.02 24.40
CA ASN A 447 5.63 33.08 23.91
C ASN A 447 6.03 33.66 22.54
N LYS A 448 7.18 33.27 21.99
CA LYS A 448 7.64 33.71 20.66
C LYS A 448 7.64 32.53 19.70
N ASP A 449 7.12 32.77 18.50
CA ASP A 449 7.21 31.82 17.40
C ASP A 449 8.65 31.72 16.90
N SER A 450 9.10 30.49 16.63
CA SER A 450 10.37 30.25 15.96
C SER A 450 10.23 30.50 14.45
N ASP A 451 11.35 30.74 13.77
CA ASP A 451 11.39 30.84 12.30
C ASP A 451 10.69 29.64 11.62
N ALA A 452 10.78 28.44 12.19
CA ALA A 452 10.13 27.25 11.65
C ALA A 452 8.60 27.27 11.81
N LYS A 453 8.08 27.80 12.93
CA LYS A 453 6.63 28.03 13.09
C LYS A 453 6.12 29.08 12.11
N ILE A 454 6.88 30.16 11.91
CA ILE A 454 6.53 31.23 10.97
C ILE A 454 6.55 30.71 9.51
N ALA A 455 7.53 29.88 9.16
CA ALA A 455 7.55 29.18 7.87
C ALA A 455 6.33 28.25 7.69
N SER A 456 5.92 27.54 8.73
CA SER A 456 4.69 26.74 8.71
C SER A 456 3.42 27.59 8.52
N GLN A 457 3.38 28.80 9.10
CA GLN A 457 2.29 29.77 8.85
C GLN A 457 2.25 30.21 7.37
N LEU A 458 3.41 30.37 6.72
CA LEU A 458 3.46 30.64 5.28
C LEU A 458 2.90 29.46 4.47
N PHE A 459 3.27 28.22 4.81
CA PHE A 459 2.68 27.04 4.14
C PHE A 459 1.15 27.00 4.25
N ARG A 460 0.58 27.37 5.41
CA ARG A 460 -0.88 27.51 5.55
C ARG A 460 -1.48 28.60 4.69
N ALA A 461 -0.79 29.74 4.59
CA ALA A 461 -1.21 30.85 3.74
C ALA A 461 -1.16 30.53 2.25
N VAL A 462 -0.36 29.53 1.86
CA VAL A 462 -0.37 28.95 0.51
C VAL A 462 -1.51 27.92 0.35
N ALA A 463 -1.70 27.03 1.33
CA ALA A 463 -2.69 25.95 1.23
C ALA A 463 -4.16 26.45 1.26
N ALA A 464 -4.47 27.45 2.10
CA ALA A 464 -5.85 27.93 2.26
C ALA A 464 -6.45 28.48 0.94
N PRO A 465 -5.79 29.39 0.20
CA PRO A 465 -6.28 29.84 -1.09
C PRO A 465 -6.47 28.70 -2.09
N VAL A 466 -5.60 27.68 -2.11
CA VAL A 466 -5.73 26.53 -3.02
C VAL A 466 -7.01 25.75 -2.76
N TRP A 467 -7.40 25.61 -1.51
CA TRP A 467 -8.65 24.93 -1.19
C TRP A 467 -9.91 25.73 -1.55
N GLU A 468 -9.84 27.05 -1.42
CA GLU A 468 -10.97 27.96 -1.71
C GLU A 468 -11.12 28.25 -3.20
N GLN A 469 -10.01 28.37 -3.92
CA GLN A 469 -9.96 28.93 -5.28
C GLN A 469 -9.44 27.94 -6.32
N GLY A 470 -8.91 26.78 -5.90
CA GLY A 470 -8.40 25.74 -6.78
C GLY A 470 -7.21 26.23 -7.62
N GLU A 471 -7.31 26.06 -8.93
CA GLU A 471 -6.28 26.47 -9.91
C GLU A 471 -6.06 28.00 -9.92
N ASN A 472 -7.03 28.80 -9.48
CA ASN A 472 -6.93 30.27 -9.47
C ASN A 472 -6.34 30.84 -8.17
N ALA A 473 -5.73 29.98 -7.35
CA ALA A 473 -5.26 30.36 -6.03
C ALA A 473 -4.09 31.34 -6.09
N ILE A 474 -4.22 32.44 -5.35
CA ILE A 474 -3.23 33.51 -5.30
C ILE A 474 -2.56 33.63 -3.93
N LEU A 475 -1.27 33.93 -3.93
CA LEU A 475 -0.51 34.31 -2.74
C LEU A 475 -0.37 35.83 -2.69
N SER A 476 -0.66 36.43 -1.54
CA SER A 476 -0.51 37.87 -1.33
C SER A 476 0.90 38.24 -0.87
N ARG A 477 1.49 39.28 -1.49
CA ARG A 477 2.78 39.84 -1.09
C ARG A 477 2.78 40.32 0.36
N HIS A 478 1.66 40.89 0.79
CA HIS A 478 1.49 41.39 2.14
C HIS A 478 1.63 40.27 3.16
N CYS A 479 1.02 39.11 2.89
CA CYS A 479 1.11 37.94 3.76
C CYS A 479 2.57 37.46 3.93
N VAL A 480 3.31 37.32 2.82
CA VAL A 480 4.71 36.88 2.86
C VAL A 480 5.58 37.88 3.64
N ASN A 481 5.39 39.17 3.38
CA ASN A 481 6.14 40.25 4.06
C ASN A 481 5.86 40.25 5.58
N ASP A 482 4.62 40.02 5.99
CA ASP A 482 4.26 40.00 7.40
C ASP A 482 4.83 38.78 8.13
N GLN A 483 4.94 37.62 7.47
CA GLN A 483 5.68 36.48 8.04
C GLN A 483 7.18 36.77 8.09
N GLN A 484 7.76 37.31 7.02
CA GLN A 484 9.20 37.62 6.97
C GLN A 484 9.64 38.57 8.09
N LYS A 485 8.85 39.61 8.40
CA LYS A 485 9.14 40.55 9.50
C LYS A 485 9.23 39.90 10.88
N LYS A 486 8.57 38.76 11.07
CA LYS A 486 8.61 38.00 12.33
C LYS A 486 9.85 37.11 12.43
N CYS A 487 10.43 36.73 11.28
CA CYS A 487 11.61 35.89 11.22
C CYS A 487 12.85 36.65 11.69
N LYS A 488 13.85 35.90 12.16
CA LYS A 488 15.18 36.45 12.44
C LYS A 488 15.78 37.05 11.16
N THR A 489 16.04 38.36 11.16
CA THR A 489 16.64 39.08 10.02
C THR A 489 17.94 38.42 9.57
N ASN A 490 18.10 38.24 8.25
CA ASN A 490 19.21 37.53 7.60
C ASN A 490 19.37 36.06 8.01
N GLY A 491 18.40 35.49 8.74
CA GLY A 491 18.30 34.06 8.97
C GLY A 491 17.94 33.31 7.68
N LYS A 492 18.13 31.99 7.65
CA LYS A 492 17.87 31.20 6.44
C LYS A 492 16.41 31.27 5.98
N VAL A 493 15.46 31.11 6.91
CA VAL A 493 14.02 31.25 6.61
C VAL A 493 13.70 32.65 6.09
N TRP A 494 14.29 33.68 6.71
CA TRP A 494 14.13 35.07 6.25
C TRP A 494 14.64 35.26 4.81
N ASN A 495 15.81 34.69 4.49
CA ASN A 495 16.40 34.78 3.14
C ASN A 495 15.53 34.05 2.09
N ILE A 496 14.94 32.91 2.44
CA ILE A 496 14.02 32.19 1.56
C ILE A 496 12.73 33.00 1.35
N MET A 497 12.19 33.63 2.40
CA MET A 497 11.04 34.53 2.26
C MET A 497 11.38 35.78 1.43
N ASP A 498 12.62 36.26 1.49
CA ASP A 498 13.10 37.35 0.63
C ASP A 498 13.14 36.94 -0.84
N GLU A 499 13.57 35.71 -1.14
CA GLU A 499 13.51 35.12 -2.48
C GLU A 499 12.06 35.07 -2.98
N ILE A 500 11.11 34.60 -2.16
CA ILE A 500 9.68 34.59 -2.49
C ILE A 500 9.16 36.02 -2.76
N LEU A 501 9.54 37.00 -1.93
CA LEU A 501 9.12 38.39 -2.11
C LEU A 501 9.62 39.02 -3.42
N ARG A 502 10.78 38.59 -3.92
CA ARG A 502 11.30 39.05 -5.21
C ARG A 502 10.47 38.54 -6.39
N LEU A 503 9.85 37.35 -6.28
CA LEU A 503 8.99 36.80 -7.33
C LEU A 503 7.76 37.67 -7.63
N PHE A 504 7.33 38.49 -6.67
CA PHE A 504 6.22 39.42 -6.87
C PHE A 504 6.55 40.56 -7.83
N ASN A 505 7.83 40.90 -8.04
CA ASN A 505 8.25 42.08 -8.81
C ASN A 505 7.49 43.34 -8.33
N ASP A 506 6.68 43.96 -9.20
CA ASP A 506 5.82 45.10 -8.88
C ASP A 506 4.37 44.70 -8.54
N SER A 507 4.03 43.42 -8.64
CA SER A 507 2.70 42.90 -8.32
C SER A 507 2.45 42.82 -6.82
N SER A 508 1.18 42.89 -6.43
CA SER A 508 0.70 42.62 -5.07
C SER A 508 0.42 41.14 -4.81
N THR A 509 0.28 40.34 -5.88
CA THR A 509 -0.11 38.93 -5.85
C THR A 509 0.65 38.12 -6.89
N ILE A 510 0.82 36.83 -6.63
CA ILE A 510 1.29 35.84 -7.62
C ILE A 510 0.41 34.61 -7.56
N ASP A 511 0.32 33.89 -8.67
CA ASP A 511 -0.38 32.60 -8.71
C ASP A 511 0.42 31.55 -7.93
N ILE A 512 -0.30 30.66 -7.24
CA ILE A 512 0.29 29.54 -6.49
C ILE A 512 0.43 28.33 -7.41
N ILE A 513 -0.65 27.99 -8.11
CA ILE A 513 -0.72 26.82 -8.97
C ILE A 513 -0.14 27.16 -10.36
N GLY A 514 0.61 26.22 -10.94
CA GLY A 514 1.39 26.44 -12.17
C GLY A 514 2.66 27.28 -11.98
N ASN A 515 2.92 27.80 -10.78
CA ASN A 515 4.08 28.65 -10.50
C ASN A 515 5.29 27.84 -10.02
N GLU A 516 6.05 27.29 -10.96
CA GLU A 516 7.28 26.52 -10.66
C GLU A 516 8.38 27.37 -10.01
N GLN A 517 8.42 28.68 -10.30
CA GLN A 517 9.39 29.59 -9.69
C GLN A 517 9.15 29.75 -8.19
N LEU A 518 7.88 29.71 -7.75
CA LEU A 518 7.52 29.70 -6.33
C LEU A 518 7.77 28.33 -5.66
N ASP A 519 7.68 27.24 -6.42
CA ASP A 519 7.90 25.87 -5.92
C ASP A 519 9.30 25.69 -5.33
N ARG A 520 10.31 26.23 -6.01
CA ARG A 520 11.71 26.11 -5.61
C ARG A 520 11.99 26.68 -4.21
N PRO A 521 11.68 27.96 -3.89
CA PRO A 521 11.89 28.48 -2.55
C PRO A 521 10.98 27.81 -1.51
N LEU A 522 9.75 27.38 -1.85
CA LEU A 522 8.92 26.61 -0.93
C LEU A 522 9.53 25.23 -0.61
N THR A 523 10.12 24.56 -1.58
CA THR A 523 10.88 23.31 -1.39
C THR A 523 12.09 23.53 -0.48
N ASN A 524 12.84 24.60 -0.70
CA ASN A 524 13.94 25.00 0.18
C ASN A 524 13.46 25.25 1.61
N LEU A 525 12.32 25.92 1.76
CA LEU A 525 11.71 26.20 3.05
C LEU A 525 11.30 24.92 3.79
N ALA A 526 10.68 23.95 3.08
CA ALA A 526 10.29 22.66 3.64
C ALA A 526 11.51 21.86 4.15
N ASN A 527 12.62 21.93 3.43
CA ASN A 527 13.87 21.30 3.83
C ASN A 527 14.47 21.99 5.08
N GLU A 528 14.44 23.32 5.13
CA GLU A 528 14.99 24.08 6.27
C GLU A 528 14.21 23.83 7.58
N ILE A 529 12.90 23.62 7.53
CA ILE A 529 12.11 23.33 8.74
C ILE A 529 12.18 21.87 9.20
N SER A 530 12.73 20.96 8.39
CA SER A 530 12.77 19.53 8.70
C SER A 530 13.41 19.18 10.05
N PRO A 531 14.53 19.80 10.50
CA PRO A 531 15.09 19.55 11.84
C PRO A 531 14.13 19.93 12.98
N SER A 532 13.34 20.99 12.80
CA SER A 532 12.34 21.41 13.80
C SER A 532 11.19 20.41 13.89
N LEU A 533 10.79 19.83 12.75
CA LEU A 533 9.78 18.77 12.72
C LEU A 533 10.25 17.49 13.43
N ILE A 534 11.53 17.11 13.26
CA ILE A 534 12.10 15.97 13.98
C ILE A 534 12.02 16.20 15.49
N THR A 535 12.36 17.41 15.93
CA THR A 535 12.31 17.78 17.36
C THR A 535 10.88 17.78 17.90
N ALA A 536 9.94 18.42 17.20
CA ALA A 536 8.53 18.46 17.59
C ALA A 536 7.90 17.05 17.62
N ASN A 537 8.20 16.22 16.63
CA ASN A 537 7.70 14.84 16.59
C ASN A 537 8.30 13.96 17.69
N ALA A 538 9.54 14.22 18.13
CA ALA A 538 10.09 13.55 19.30
C ALA A 538 9.35 13.89 20.61
N GLU A 539 8.74 15.07 20.71
CA GLU A 539 7.86 15.43 21.83
C GLU A 539 6.51 14.71 21.71
N VAL A 540 5.90 14.73 20.52
CA VAL A 540 4.66 14.00 20.24
C VAL A 540 4.80 12.51 20.57
N THR A 541 5.93 11.88 20.20
CA THR A 541 6.27 10.51 20.58
C THR A 541 6.11 10.29 22.09
N ARG A 542 6.58 11.21 22.93
CA ARG A 542 6.46 11.09 24.40
C ARG A 542 5.01 11.21 24.86
N THR A 543 4.23 12.12 24.26
CA THR A 543 2.80 12.26 24.57
C THR A 543 2.03 10.98 24.20
N ILE A 544 2.30 10.41 23.03
CA ILE A 544 1.70 9.14 22.61
C ILE A 544 2.07 8.02 23.59
N CYS A 545 3.33 7.91 24.02
CA CYS A 545 3.73 6.94 25.06
C CYS A 545 2.89 7.10 26.33
N GLN A 546 2.65 8.34 26.78
CA GLN A 546 1.89 8.62 28.00
C GLN A 546 0.44 8.15 27.90
N ILE A 547 -0.23 8.44 26.78
CA ILE A 547 -1.62 8.01 26.50
C ILE A 547 -1.77 6.50 26.66
N PHE A 548 -0.75 5.74 26.27
CA PHE A 548 -0.76 4.29 26.30
C PHE A 548 -0.27 3.67 27.62
N THR A 549 0.32 4.46 28.51
CA THR A 549 0.77 4.00 29.84
C THR A 549 -0.19 4.35 30.98
N MET A 550 -1.18 5.21 30.71
CA MET A 550 -2.29 5.51 31.62
C MET A 550 -3.39 4.47 31.46
#